data_AF-A0A9C6U0U5-F1
#
_entry.id   AF-A0A9C6U0U5-F1
#
_cell.length_a   1.000
_cell.length_b   1.000
_cell.length_c   1.000
_cell.angle_alpha   90.00
_cell.angle_beta   90.00
_cell.angle_gamma   90.00
#
_symmetry.space_group_name_H-M   'P 1'
#
loop_
_entity.id
_entity.type
_entity.pdbx_description
1 polymer ?
#
loop_
_entity_poly.entity_id
_entity_poly.type
_entity_poly.pdbx_seq_one_letter_code
_entity_poly.pdbx_strand_id
1 'polypeptide(L)'
;MSFSCRVLHIMQKDAQEDPAIFSDTLHARRLVNQVDRKLVKQTMMTSVYGVMYIGAPKQIKRRLKERKSGLDDDELFGASCYAAKVTLTALEEMFQGARNIMKWLCDYAKVIASENQPVHWTTTLGLPVVQPYRKLRRHIVKTSLQMLTSQRETDKVMAKRQRTAFPPNFVHSLDGTHMMMAAVACKKEGLNFAGVHDSYWTHACDVDRMNRILREKFVEPYETPVLENLKESFQGSFSTLMFPPLSERGDFDLREVLESPYFFN
;
A
#
# COMPACT_ATOMS: atom_id res chain seq x y z
N MET A 1 -6.67 20.03 -3.36
CA MET A 1 -5.89 20.40 -2.14
C MET A 1 -4.80 19.35 -1.95
N SER A 2 -3.53 19.73 -1.76
CA SER A 2 -2.45 18.73 -1.62
C SER A 2 -2.57 17.97 -0.28
N PHE A 3 -2.12 16.73 -0.24
CA PHE A 3 -2.16 15.90 0.99
C PHE A 3 -1.46 16.59 2.18
N SER A 4 -0.28 17.18 1.96
CA SER A 4 0.42 17.95 2.99
C SER A 4 -0.36 19.19 3.45
N CYS A 5 -1.16 19.81 2.59
CA CYS A 5 -2.06 20.90 3.00
C CYS A 5 -3.16 20.40 3.93
N ARG A 6 -3.70 19.18 3.71
CA ARG A 6 -4.71 18.61 4.62
C ARG A 6 -4.12 18.31 6.00
N VAL A 7 -2.94 17.69 6.03
CA VAL A 7 -2.21 17.45 7.29
C VAL A 7 -1.93 18.76 8.02
N LEU A 8 -1.44 19.79 7.31
CA LEU A 8 -1.20 21.12 7.88
C LEU A 8 -2.48 21.74 8.44
N HIS A 9 -3.60 21.63 7.72
CA HIS A 9 -4.89 22.16 8.17
C HIS A 9 -5.37 21.51 9.47
N ILE A 10 -5.25 20.19 9.59
CA ILE A 10 -5.61 19.49 10.84
C ILE A 10 -4.69 19.95 11.99
N MET A 11 -3.37 20.03 11.75
CA MET A 11 -2.44 20.51 12.78
C MET A 11 -2.67 21.97 13.19
N GLN A 12 -3.06 22.84 12.24
CA GLN A 12 -3.39 24.24 12.54
C GLN A 12 -4.64 24.34 13.42
N LYS A 13 -5.65 23.51 13.15
CA LYS A 13 -6.85 23.42 13.98
C LYS A 13 -6.49 22.94 15.40
N ASP A 14 -5.76 21.83 15.50
CA ASP A 14 -5.32 21.27 16.78
C ASP A 14 -4.43 22.25 17.58
N ALA A 15 -3.66 23.11 16.92
CA ALA A 15 -2.81 24.10 17.57
C ALA A 15 -3.60 25.25 18.23
N GLN A 16 -4.84 25.47 17.81
CA GLN A 16 -5.74 26.51 18.35
C GLN A 16 -6.52 26.05 19.57
N GLU A 17 -6.55 24.75 19.86
CA GLU A 17 -7.22 24.19 21.03
C GLU A 17 -6.51 24.59 22.34
N ASP A 18 -7.19 24.39 23.47
CA ASP A 18 -6.61 24.62 24.80
C ASP A 18 -5.70 23.46 25.21
N PRO A 19 -4.39 23.68 25.50
CA PRO A 19 -3.48 22.63 25.97
C PRO A 19 -3.93 21.91 27.24
N ALA A 20 -4.74 22.56 28.10
CA ALA A 20 -5.29 21.94 29.31
C ALA A 20 -6.39 20.91 29.01
N ILE A 21 -7.04 21.03 27.84
CA ILE A 21 -8.13 20.16 27.38
C ILE A 21 -7.61 19.14 26.38
N PHE A 22 -6.66 19.54 25.52
CA PHE A 22 -6.09 18.73 24.46
C PHE A 22 -4.56 18.68 24.55
N SER A 23 -4.03 17.57 25.08
CA SER A 23 -2.58 17.38 25.31
C SER A 23 -1.73 17.46 24.03
N ASP A 24 -2.31 17.10 22.89
CA ASP A 24 -1.68 17.12 21.58
C ASP A 24 -1.44 18.56 21.04
N THR A 25 -2.08 19.58 21.63
CA THR A 25 -1.94 21.00 21.23
C THR A 25 -0.49 21.49 21.23
N LEU A 26 0.29 21.07 22.24
CA LEU A 26 1.70 21.46 22.36
C LEU A 26 2.54 20.88 21.22
N HIS A 27 2.26 19.64 20.82
CA HIS A 27 2.90 19.01 19.68
C HIS A 27 2.46 19.67 18.37
N ALA A 28 1.18 20.00 18.22
CA ALA A 28 0.66 20.72 17.07
C ALA A 28 1.36 22.07 16.87
N ARG A 29 1.39 22.94 17.89
CA ARG A 29 2.03 24.27 17.82
C ARG A 29 3.50 24.20 17.40
N ARG A 30 4.24 23.18 17.86
CA ARG A 30 5.66 22.99 17.53
C ARG A 30 5.89 22.41 16.13
N LEU A 31 4.94 21.63 15.61
CA LEU A 31 5.07 20.94 14.33
C LEU A 31 4.46 21.67 13.15
N VAL A 32 3.52 22.61 13.36
CA VAL A 32 2.84 23.36 12.28
C VAL A 32 3.83 23.94 11.26
N ASN A 33 4.95 24.51 11.73
CA ASN A 33 5.98 25.09 10.84
C ASN A 33 6.96 24.06 10.24
N GLN A 34 6.86 22.79 10.62
CA GLN A 34 7.71 21.70 10.15
C GLN A 34 7.02 20.78 9.15
N VAL A 35 5.70 20.92 8.95
CA VAL A 35 4.93 20.10 8.00
C VAL A 35 5.24 20.52 6.57
N ASP A 36 5.84 19.60 5.83
CA ASP A 36 6.01 19.71 4.38
C ASP A 36 5.79 18.35 3.70
N ARG A 37 5.85 18.34 2.36
CA ARG A 37 5.75 17.12 1.55
C ARG A 37 6.77 16.07 1.97
N LYS A 38 8.01 16.45 2.30
CA LYS A 38 9.10 15.50 2.61
C LYS A 38 8.88 14.79 3.94
N LEU A 39 8.27 15.45 4.92
CA LEU A 39 7.93 14.88 6.22
C LEU A 39 6.90 13.74 6.07
N VAL A 40 5.84 13.99 5.30
CA VAL A 40 4.69 13.07 5.20
C VAL A 40 4.81 12.04 4.06
N LYS A 41 5.63 12.32 3.02
CA LYS A 41 5.75 11.47 1.80
C LYS A 41 6.02 10.02 2.13
N GLN A 42 6.97 9.73 3.02
CA GLN A 42 7.36 8.34 3.28
C GLN A 42 6.23 7.56 3.97
N THR A 43 5.54 8.17 4.93
CA THR A 43 4.43 7.54 5.63
C THR A 43 3.26 7.33 4.67
N MET A 44 2.91 8.33 3.87
CA MET A 44 1.90 8.23 2.81
C MET A 44 2.19 7.08 1.84
N MET A 45 3.40 7.01 1.30
CA MET A 45 3.80 5.98 0.33
C MET A 45 3.79 4.58 0.93
N THR A 46 4.01 4.43 2.24
CA THR A 46 4.14 3.10 2.86
C THR A 46 2.86 2.62 3.56
N SER A 47 1.93 3.52 3.88
CA SER A 47 0.63 3.18 4.46
C SER A 47 -0.24 2.34 3.53
N VAL A 48 -0.21 2.59 2.22
CA VAL A 48 -0.88 1.74 1.21
C VAL A 48 -0.35 0.31 1.17
N TYR A 49 0.88 0.10 1.65
CA TYR A 49 1.52 -1.22 1.76
C TYR A 49 1.43 -1.84 3.17
N GLY A 50 0.51 -1.35 4.01
CA GLY A 50 0.24 -1.94 5.32
C GLY A 50 1.15 -1.46 6.45
N VAL A 51 1.84 -0.32 6.31
CA VAL A 51 2.50 0.32 7.45
C VAL A 51 1.45 0.75 8.48
N MET A 52 1.50 0.09 9.65
CA MET A 52 0.61 0.35 10.78
C MET A 52 1.08 1.55 11.63
N TYR A 53 0.21 1.97 12.57
CA TYR A 53 0.45 2.95 13.63
C TYR A 53 1.78 2.81 14.40
N ILE A 54 2.44 1.64 14.34
CA ILE A 54 3.73 1.40 15.00
C ILE A 54 4.92 1.85 14.13
N GLY A 55 4.79 1.74 12.79
CA GLY A 55 5.87 2.06 11.84
C GLY A 55 5.90 3.54 11.45
N ALA A 56 4.72 4.16 11.32
CA ALA A 56 4.58 5.56 10.92
C ALA A 56 5.33 6.55 11.86
N PRO A 57 5.22 6.45 13.21
CA PRO A 57 5.98 7.31 14.11
C PRO A 57 7.48 7.20 13.91
N LYS A 58 8.02 6.00 13.65
CA LYS A 58 9.48 5.80 13.44
C LYS A 58 9.97 6.48 12.17
N GLN A 59 9.17 6.46 11.10
CA GLN A 59 9.49 7.12 9.84
C GLN A 59 9.51 8.64 10.00
N ILE A 60 8.49 9.19 10.66
CA ILE A 60 8.40 10.63 10.95
C ILE A 60 9.52 11.05 11.91
N LYS A 61 9.80 10.26 12.96
CA LYS A 61 10.91 10.48 13.91
C LYS A 61 12.24 10.67 13.17
N ARG A 62 12.55 9.80 12.22
CA ARG A 62 13.76 9.90 11.40
C ARG A 62 13.80 11.21 10.60
N ARG A 63 12.69 11.62 10.00
CA ARG A 63 12.59 12.87 9.24
C ARG A 63 12.68 14.12 10.10
N LEU A 64 12.17 14.08 11.33
CA LEU A 64 12.31 15.17 12.30
C LEU A 64 13.76 15.28 12.80
N LYS A 65 14.43 14.14 13.07
CA LYS A 65 15.87 14.13 13.44
C LYS A 65 16.76 14.72 12.34
N GLU A 66 16.50 14.41 11.07
CA GLU A 66 17.23 14.98 9.91
C GLU A 66 17.18 16.52 9.86
N ARG A 67 16.14 17.13 10.42
CA ARG A 67 15.88 18.58 10.36
C ARG A 67 16.50 19.37 11.51
N LYS A 68 17.16 18.72 12.47
CA LYS A 68 17.69 19.36 13.69
C LYS A 68 16.65 20.25 14.38
N SER A 69 15.45 19.72 14.59
CA SER A 69 14.29 20.45 15.12
C SER A 69 14.44 21.05 16.53
N GLY A 70 15.60 20.87 17.18
CA GLY A 70 15.89 21.41 18.51
C GLY A 70 15.13 20.73 19.66
N LEU A 71 14.40 19.65 19.37
CA LEU A 71 13.65 18.87 20.35
C LEU A 71 14.55 17.84 21.04
N ASP A 72 14.33 17.61 22.34
CA ASP A 72 14.93 16.47 23.03
C ASP A 72 14.33 15.13 22.51
N ASP A 73 14.94 14.01 22.88
CA ASP A 73 14.61 12.71 22.28
C ASP A 73 13.22 12.16 22.70
N ASP A 74 12.68 12.62 23.83
CA ASP A 74 11.37 12.26 24.39
C ASP A 74 10.25 13.11 23.78
N GLU A 75 10.44 14.42 23.72
CA GLU A 75 9.57 15.36 23.01
C GLU A 75 9.48 15.02 21.52
N LEU A 76 10.61 14.60 20.93
CA LEU A 76 10.67 14.20 19.53
C LEU A 76 9.91 12.88 19.30
N PHE A 77 9.83 11.98 20.29
CA PHE A 77 8.96 10.80 20.20
C PHE A 77 7.47 11.19 20.27
N GLY A 78 7.08 12.01 21.24
CA GLY A 78 5.70 12.50 21.38
C GLY A 78 5.21 13.24 20.12
N ALA A 79 6.03 14.18 19.62
CA ALA A 79 5.74 14.90 18.39
C ALA A 79 5.64 13.97 17.16
N SER A 80 6.48 12.94 17.07
CA SER A 80 6.41 11.95 15.98
C SER A 80 5.13 11.11 16.03
N CYS A 81 4.69 10.73 17.22
CA CYS A 81 3.44 9.99 17.43
C CYS A 81 2.22 10.84 17.04
N TYR A 82 2.18 12.09 17.48
CA TYR A 82 1.14 13.04 17.10
C TYR A 82 1.11 13.26 15.57
N ALA A 83 2.26 13.57 14.96
CA ALA A 83 2.33 13.78 13.52
C ALA A 83 1.94 12.53 12.72
N ALA A 84 2.29 11.33 13.19
CA ALA A 84 1.84 10.08 12.59
C ALA A 84 0.32 9.91 12.67
N LYS A 85 -0.27 10.20 13.84
CA LYS A 85 -1.72 10.15 14.06
C LYS A 85 -2.44 11.09 13.09
N VAL A 86 -2.05 12.37 13.02
CA VAL A 86 -2.67 13.35 12.11
C VAL A 86 -2.48 12.96 10.65
N THR A 87 -1.29 12.48 10.27
CA THR A 87 -1.02 12.03 8.89
C THR A 87 -1.92 10.86 8.52
N LEU A 88 -2.10 9.89 9.42
CA LEU A 88 -3.00 8.76 9.21
C LEU A 88 -4.47 9.20 9.17
N THR A 89 -4.89 10.12 10.03
CA THR A 89 -6.25 10.69 9.97
C THR A 89 -6.51 11.38 8.64
N ALA A 90 -5.59 12.21 8.15
CA ALA A 90 -5.71 12.84 6.84
C ALA A 90 -5.79 11.80 5.70
N LEU A 91 -5.01 10.71 5.78
CA LEU A 91 -5.10 9.60 4.83
C LEU A 91 -6.47 8.92 4.88
N GLU A 92 -7.00 8.69 6.08
CA GLU A 92 -8.30 8.04 6.27
C GLU A 92 -9.43 8.88 5.68
N GLU A 93 -9.42 10.20 5.91
CA GLU A 93 -10.40 11.12 5.33
C GLU A 93 -10.32 11.22 3.80
N MET A 94 -9.10 11.23 3.24
CA MET A 94 -8.90 11.42 1.81
C MET A 94 -9.06 10.13 0.99
N PHE A 95 -8.84 8.96 1.60
CA PHE A 95 -8.78 7.67 0.89
C PHE A 95 -9.69 6.61 1.51
N GLN A 96 -10.91 7.00 1.91
CA GLN A 96 -11.88 6.11 2.55
C GLN A 96 -12.21 4.87 1.68
N GLY A 97 -12.37 5.06 0.36
CA GLY A 97 -12.63 3.95 -0.58
C GLY A 97 -11.50 2.92 -0.61
N ALA A 98 -10.24 3.39 -0.72
CA ALA A 98 -9.07 2.51 -0.70
C ALA A 98 -8.95 1.75 0.63
N ARG A 99 -9.25 2.41 1.76
CA ARG A 99 -9.25 1.76 3.08
C ARG A 99 -10.32 0.68 3.18
N ASN A 100 -11.53 0.94 2.68
CA ASN A 100 -12.62 -0.02 2.68
C ASN A 100 -12.25 -1.27 1.89
N ILE A 101 -11.65 -1.09 0.70
CA ILE A 101 -11.15 -2.20 -0.13
C ILE A 101 -10.01 -2.95 0.58
N MET A 102 -9.05 -2.25 1.19
CA MET A 102 -7.96 -2.88 1.94
C MET A 102 -8.48 -3.73 3.11
N LYS A 103 -9.48 -3.22 3.84
CA LYS A 103 -10.14 -3.95 4.92
C LYS A 103 -10.88 -5.18 4.37
N TRP A 104 -11.62 -5.02 3.29
CA TRP A 104 -12.33 -6.10 2.61
C TRP A 104 -11.38 -7.23 2.18
N LEU A 105 -10.25 -6.89 1.54
CA LEU A 105 -9.19 -7.86 1.20
C LEU A 105 -8.65 -8.55 2.46
N CYS A 106 -8.37 -7.82 3.54
CA CYS A 106 -7.94 -8.41 4.81
C CYS A 106 -8.97 -9.41 5.37
N ASP A 107 -10.25 -9.08 5.32
CA ASP A 107 -11.31 -9.94 5.83
C ASP A 107 -11.44 -11.23 4.99
N TYR A 108 -11.29 -11.14 3.67
CA TYR A 108 -11.19 -12.29 2.77
C TYR A 108 -10.03 -13.21 3.13
N ALA A 109 -8.84 -12.64 3.26
CA ALA A 109 -7.64 -13.39 3.62
C ALA A 109 -7.74 -14.03 5.01
N LYS A 110 -8.47 -13.40 5.94
CA LYS A 110 -8.74 -13.96 7.27
C LYS A 110 -9.62 -15.21 7.18
N VAL A 111 -10.67 -15.19 6.37
CA VAL A 111 -11.60 -16.31 6.16
C VAL A 111 -10.89 -17.49 5.47
N ILE A 112 -10.09 -17.23 4.44
CA ILE A 112 -9.30 -18.29 3.78
C ILE A 112 -8.29 -18.91 4.74
N ALA A 113 -7.58 -18.08 5.50
CA ALA A 113 -6.56 -18.55 6.41
C ALA A 113 -7.12 -19.30 7.64
N SER A 114 -8.39 -19.11 8.01
CA SER A 114 -9.00 -19.91 9.10
C SER A 114 -9.18 -21.38 8.72
N GLU A 115 -9.34 -21.68 7.42
CA GLU A 115 -9.36 -23.05 6.88
C GLU A 115 -7.96 -23.61 6.61
N ASN A 116 -6.92 -22.94 7.10
CA ASN A 116 -5.53 -23.31 6.87
C ASN A 116 -5.13 -23.35 5.38
N GLN A 117 -5.81 -22.58 4.53
CA GLN A 117 -5.48 -22.42 3.11
C GLN A 117 -4.66 -21.15 2.88
N PRO A 118 -3.68 -21.16 1.95
CA PRO A 118 -3.00 -19.94 1.54
C PRO A 118 -3.92 -19.10 0.64
N VAL A 119 -3.79 -17.77 0.73
CA VAL A 119 -4.50 -16.90 -0.22
C VAL A 119 -3.85 -17.04 -1.59
N HIS A 120 -4.69 -17.26 -2.60
CA HIS A 120 -4.28 -17.31 -4.00
C HIS A 120 -5.31 -16.63 -4.89
N TRP A 121 -4.87 -16.07 -6.01
CA TRP A 121 -5.72 -15.45 -7.03
C TRP A 121 -5.03 -15.57 -8.39
N THR A 122 -5.78 -15.26 -9.45
CA THR A 122 -5.24 -15.17 -10.80
C THR A 122 -5.32 -13.73 -11.27
N THR A 123 -4.24 -13.19 -11.81
CA THR A 123 -4.23 -11.83 -12.40
C THR A 123 -5.10 -11.77 -13.65
N THR A 124 -5.42 -10.56 -14.13
CA THR A 124 -6.18 -10.39 -15.39
C THR A 124 -5.43 -10.91 -16.62
N LEU A 125 -4.10 -11.09 -16.54
CA LEU A 125 -3.28 -11.75 -17.56
C LEU A 125 -3.22 -13.28 -17.43
N GLY A 126 -3.95 -13.87 -16.48
CA GLY A 126 -3.96 -15.32 -16.28
C GLY A 126 -2.81 -15.87 -15.44
N LEU A 127 -1.94 -15.02 -14.87
CA LEU A 127 -0.87 -15.46 -13.97
C LEU A 127 -1.43 -15.86 -12.60
N PRO A 128 -1.29 -17.13 -12.16
CA PRO A 128 -1.66 -17.54 -10.80
C PRO A 128 -0.64 -17.03 -9.78
N VAL A 129 -1.15 -16.46 -8.68
CA VAL A 129 -0.35 -15.92 -7.57
C VAL A 129 -0.78 -16.60 -6.27
N VAL A 130 0.20 -17.10 -5.51
CA VAL A 130 -0.03 -17.77 -4.22
C VAL A 130 0.85 -17.14 -3.16
N GLN A 131 0.28 -16.83 -2.00
CA GLN A 131 1.05 -16.31 -0.87
C GLN A 131 1.79 -17.43 -0.11
N PRO A 132 3.14 -17.38 -0.01
CA PRO A 132 3.95 -18.47 0.54
C PRO A 132 4.00 -18.49 2.09
N TYR A 133 3.17 -17.70 2.77
CA TYR A 133 3.31 -17.49 4.21
C TYR A 133 2.81 -18.69 5.03
N ARG A 134 3.74 -19.62 5.30
CA ARG A 134 3.58 -20.82 6.13
C ARG A 134 4.45 -20.77 7.38
N LYS A 135 4.02 -21.44 8.45
CA LYS A 135 4.77 -21.49 9.71
C LYS A 135 6.05 -22.27 9.47
N LEU A 136 7.17 -21.72 9.94
CA LEU A 136 8.47 -22.36 9.90
C LEU A 136 8.66 -23.17 11.17
N ARG A 137 9.06 -24.43 11.03
CA ARG A 137 9.47 -25.29 12.14
C ARG A 137 10.99 -25.40 12.13
N ARG A 138 11.59 -25.24 13.31
CA ARG A 138 13.02 -25.48 13.50
C ARG A 138 13.29 -26.99 13.33
N HIS A 139 14.17 -27.32 12.40
CA HIS A 139 14.67 -28.66 12.16
C HIS A 139 16.14 -28.71 12.59
N ILE A 140 16.44 -29.53 13.59
CA ILE A 140 17.79 -29.65 14.13
C ILE A 140 18.37 -30.97 13.62
N VAL A 141 19.46 -30.89 12.87
CA VAL A 141 20.23 -32.04 12.40
C VAL A 141 21.45 -32.16 13.29
N LYS A 142 21.46 -33.18 14.15
CA LYS A 142 22.64 -33.52 14.96
C LYS A 142 23.61 -34.31 14.09
N THR A 143 24.84 -33.84 14.00
CA THR A 143 25.96 -34.55 13.37
C THR A 143 27.01 -34.88 14.44
N SER A 144 27.97 -35.73 14.12
CA SER A 144 29.05 -36.11 15.04
C SER A 144 29.96 -34.93 15.44
N LEU A 145 29.99 -33.85 14.65
CA LEU A 145 30.85 -32.68 14.89
C LEU A 145 30.06 -31.47 15.45
N GLN A 146 28.78 -31.32 15.09
CA GLN A 146 27.97 -30.15 15.48
C GLN A 146 26.46 -30.38 15.30
N MET A 147 25.66 -29.45 15.84
CA MET A 147 24.22 -29.37 15.57
C MET A 147 23.91 -28.28 14.54
N LEU A 148 23.40 -28.68 13.39
CA LEU A 148 22.93 -27.77 12.36
C LEU A 148 21.45 -27.44 12.59
N THR A 149 21.10 -26.16 12.57
CA THR A 149 19.71 -25.71 12.68
C THR A 149 19.25 -25.18 11.33
N SER A 150 18.24 -25.82 10.75
CA SER A 150 17.56 -25.38 9.53
C SER A 150 16.10 -25.05 9.84
N GLN A 151 15.47 -24.24 8.99
CA GLN A 151 14.04 -23.94 9.07
C GLN A 151 13.34 -24.69 7.93
N ARG A 152 12.31 -25.46 8.27
CA ARG A 152 11.47 -26.16 7.31
C ARG A 152 10.05 -25.62 7.35
N GLU A 153 9.45 -25.36 6.20
CA GLU A 153 8.04 -24.99 6.12
C GLU A 153 7.15 -26.13 6.63
N THR A 154 6.06 -25.75 7.30
CA THR A 154 5.00 -26.67 7.72
C THR A 154 3.76 -26.45 6.87
N ASP A 155 2.80 -27.37 6.97
CA ASP A 155 1.50 -27.23 6.29
C ASP A 155 0.58 -26.19 6.96
N LYS A 156 1.01 -25.58 8.07
CA LYS A 156 0.20 -24.59 8.78
C LYS A 156 0.45 -23.20 8.23
N VAL A 157 -0.59 -22.50 7.78
CA VAL A 157 -0.48 -21.12 7.28
C VAL A 157 -0.26 -20.12 8.40
N MET A 158 0.45 -19.03 8.09
CA MET A 158 0.60 -17.89 8.99
C MET A 158 -0.55 -16.91 8.78
N ALA A 159 -1.71 -17.17 9.39
CA ALA A 159 -2.94 -16.37 9.18
C ALA A 159 -2.74 -14.84 9.31
N LYS A 160 -1.96 -14.39 10.31
CA LYS A 160 -1.64 -12.96 10.47
C LYS A 160 -0.89 -12.38 9.27
N ARG A 161 0.07 -13.13 8.70
CA ARG A 161 0.88 -12.70 7.55
C ARG A 161 0.08 -12.76 6.26
N GLN A 162 -0.67 -13.84 6.02
CA GLN A 162 -1.61 -13.97 4.89
C GLN A 162 -2.54 -12.75 4.84
N ARG A 163 -3.21 -12.44 5.96
CA ARG A 163 -4.09 -11.27 6.09
C ARG A 163 -3.42 -9.94 5.75
N THR A 164 -2.28 -9.66 6.39
CA THR A 164 -1.64 -8.35 6.28
C THR A 164 -0.90 -8.14 4.97
N ALA A 165 -0.47 -9.22 4.30
CA ALA A 165 0.25 -9.15 3.04
C ALA A 165 -0.65 -9.24 1.81
N PHE A 166 -1.91 -9.67 1.95
CA PHE A 166 -2.79 -9.82 0.79
C PHE A 166 -3.09 -8.50 0.07
N PRO A 167 -3.53 -7.42 0.73
CA PRO A 167 -3.75 -6.15 0.05
C PRO A 167 -2.54 -5.62 -0.75
N PRO A 168 -1.32 -5.51 -0.17
CA PRO A 168 -0.17 -5.04 -0.94
C PRO A 168 0.22 -5.99 -2.08
N ASN A 169 0.19 -7.31 -1.86
CA ASN A 169 0.54 -8.25 -2.92
C ASN A 169 -0.48 -8.22 -4.07
N PHE A 170 -1.76 -8.01 -3.77
CA PHE A 170 -2.81 -7.88 -4.78
C PHE A 170 -2.58 -6.63 -5.63
N VAL A 171 -2.35 -5.47 -5.02
CA VAL A 171 -2.02 -4.22 -5.73
C VAL A 171 -0.75 -4.38 -6.57
N HIS A 172 0.32 -4.97 -6.03
CA HIS A 172 1.54 -5.25 -6.79
C HIS A 172 1.31 -6.16 -8.00
N SER A 173 0.35 -7.08 -7.91
CA SER A 173 0.00 -7.92 -9.06
C SER A 173 -0.73 -7.14 -10.16
N LEU A 174 -1.51 -6.11 -9.79
CA LEU A 174 -2.13 -5.18 -10.74
C LEU A 174 -1.08 -4.26 -11.38
N ASP A 175 -0.17 -3.70 -10.58
CA ASP A 175 0.95 -2.87 -11.08
C ASP A 175 1.83 -3.68 -12.06
N GLY A 176 2.15 -4.93 -11.70
CA GLY A 176 2.91 -5.83 -12.57
C GLY A 176 2.16 -6.17 -13.86
N THR A 177 0.84 -6.35 -13.78
CA THR A 177 -0.01 -6.57 -14.96
C THR A 177 0.01 -5.36 -15.89
N HIS A 178 -0.17 -4.15 -15.34
CA HIS A 178 -0.11 -2.91 -16.09
C HIS A 178 1.25 -2.71 -16.79
N MET A 179 2.35 -2.91 -16.06
CA MET A 179 3.70 -2.85 -16.64
C MET A 179 3.89 -3.85 -17.79
N MET A 180 3.43 -5.09 -17.63
CA MET A 180 3.55 -6.11 -18.68
C MET A 180 2.73 -5.74 -19.93
N MET A 181 1.50 -5.26 -19.75
CA MET A 181 0.65 -4.80 -20.85
C MET A 181 1.27 -3.61 -21.59
N ALA A 182 1.79 -2.63 -20.84
CA ALA A 182 2.50 -1.48 -21.40
C ALA A 182 3.74 -1.89 -22.18
N ALA A 183 4.57 -2.79 -21.64
CA ALA A 183 5.77 -3.29 -22.31
C ALA A 183 5.45 -3.98 -23.64
N VAL A 184 4.41 -4.82 -23.66
CA VAL A 184 3.95 -5.50 -24.88
C VAL A 184 3.42 -4.49 -25.91
N ALA A 185 2.67 -3.48 -25.48
CA ALA A 185 2.14 -2.44 -26.36
C ALA A 185 3.27 -1.55 -26.93
N CYS A 186 4.21 -1.11 -26.10
CA CYS A 186 5.40 -0.37 -26.53
C CYS A 186 6.18 -1.15 -27.59
N LYS A 187 6.43 -2.45 -27.35
CA LYS A 187 7.12 -3.31 -28.32
C LYS A 187 6.37 -3.43 -29.65
N LYS A 188 5.04 -3.55 -29.63
CA LYS A 188 4.22 -3.58 -30.87
C LYS A 188 4.32 -2.29 -31.67
N GLU A 189 4.50 -1.16 -30.98
CA GLU A 189 4.66 0.15 -31.61
C GLU A 189 6.11 0.51 -31.97
N GLY A 190 7.06 -0.39 -31.71
CA GLY A 190 8.47 -0.22 -32.02
C GLY A 190 9.28 0.59 -30.99
N LEU A 191 8.72 0.82 -29.80
CA LEU A 191 9.39 1.56 -28.72
C LEU A 191 10.27 0.61 -27.89
N ASN A 192 11.43 1.12 -27.47
CA ASN A 192 12.23 0.49 -26.43
C ASN A 192 11.59 0.76 -25.06
N PHE A 193 11.45 -0.28 -24.24
CA PHE A 193 10.84 -0.18 -22.91
C PHE A 193 11.73 -0.84 -21.87
N ALA A 194 11.98 -0.14 -20.76
CA ALA A 194 12.54 -0.70 -19.55
C ALA A 194 11.71 -0.25 -18.35
N GLY A 195 11.56 -1.11 -17.34
CA GLY A 195 10.75 -0.81 -16.16
C GLY A 195 11.46 -1.21 -14.87
N VAL A 196 11.41 -0.32 -13.88
CA VAL A 196 11.77 -0.61 -12.49
C VAL A 196 10.53 -0.36 -11.65
N HIS A 197 9.72 -1.40 -11.44
CA HIS A 197 8.42 -1.31 -10.77
C HIS A 197 7.47 -0.28 -11.41
N ASP A 198 7.28 0.86 -10.75
CA ASP A 198 6.40 1.98 -11.14
C ASP A 198 7.11 3.06 -11.97
N SER A 199 8.39 2.84 -12.30
CA SER A 199 9.20 3.75 -13.12
C SER A 199 9.45 3.15 -14.51
N TYR A 200 8.98 3.81 -15.56
CA TYR A 200 9.05 3.33 -16.95
C TYR A 200 9.94 4.21 -17.81
N TRP A 201 10.84 3.60 -18.57
CA TRP A 201 11.89 4.26 -19.34
C TRP A 201 11.79 3.88 -20.83
N THR A 202 12.04 4.87 -21.68
CA THR A 202 12.14 4.74 -23.14
C THR A 202 13.14 5.78 -23.68
N HIS A 203 13.35 5.85 -24.98
CA HIS A 203 14.16 6.92 -25.57
C HIS A 203 13.44 8.27 -25.51
N ALA A 204 14.18 9.37 -25.39
CA ALA A 204 13.62 10.71 -25.20
C ALA A 204 12.61 11.11 -26.30
N CYS A 205 12.80 10.63 -27.54
CA CYS A 205 11.88 10.90 -28.65
C CYS A 205 10.53 10.19 -28.54
N ASP A 206 10.43 9.14 -27.72
CA ASP A 206 9.26 8.27 -27.63
C ASP A 206 8.43 8.52 -26.36
N VAL A 207 8.86 9.43 -25.48
CA VAL A 207 8.25 9.67 -24.16
C VAL A 207 6.75 10.00 -24.27
N ASP A 208 6.37 10.91 -25.16
CA ASP A 208 4.97 11.30 -25.33
C ASP A 208 4.09 10.13 -25.79
N ARG A 209 4.65 9.28 -26.65
CA ARG A 209 3.97 8.10 -27.18
C ARG A 209 3.85 7.02 -26.11
N MET A 210 4.92 6.76 -25.35
CA MET A 210 4.88 5.86 -24.20
C MET A 210 3.86 6.33 -23.15
N ASN A 211 3.78 7.63 -22.84
CA ASN A 211 2.83 8.17 -21.87
C ASN A 211 1.36 7.99 -22.29
N ARG A 212 1.06 7.97 -23.59
CA ARG A 212 -0.29 7.60 -24.09
C ARG A 212 -0.57 6.11 -23.85
N ILE A 213 0.36 5.25 -24.28
CA ILE A 213 0.25 3.79 -24.09
C ILE A 213 0.07 3.44 -22.61
N LEU A 214 0.84 4.08 -21.72
CA LEU A 214 0.75 3.84 -20.28
C LEU A 214 -0.63 4.16 -19.71
N ARG A 215 -1.24 5.29 -20.11
CA ARG A 215 -2.59 5.66 -19.68
C ARG A 215 -3.65 4.71 -20.24
N GLU A 216 -3.57 4.38 -21.53
CA GLU A 216 -4.48 3.43 -22.16
C GLU A 216 -4.43 2.05 -21.49
N LYS A 217 -3.22 1.51 -21.29
CA LYS A 217 -3.03 0.20 -20.64
C LYS A 217 -3.31 0.22 -19.15
N PHE A 218 -3.35 1.39 -18.51
CA PHE A 218 -3.84 1.51 -17.16
C PHE A 218 -5.35 1.37 -17.12
N VAL A 219 -6.08 2.04 -18.01
CA VAL A 219 -7.55 2.03 -18.02
C VAL A 219 -8.11 0.66 -18.41
N GLU A 220 -7.53 0.01 -19.42
CA GLU A 220 -8.04 -1.24 -20.02
C GLU A 220 -8.38 -2.35 -19.00
N PRO A 221 -7.51 -2.73 -18.03
CA PRO A 221 -7.87 -3.75 -17.03
C PRO A 221 -9.05 -3.39 -16.14
N TYR A 222 -9.20 -2.10 -15.81
CA TYR A 222 -10.22 -1.62 -14.87
C TYR A 222 -11.57 -1.33 -15.54
N GLU A 223 -11.67 -1.45 -16.88
CA GLU A 223 -12.97 -1.48 -17.57
C GLU A 223 -13.77 -2.75 -17.20
N THR A 224 -13.07 -3.81 -16.80
CA THR A 224 -13.69 -5.01 -16.23
C THR A 224 -13.81 -4.90 -14.70
N PRO A 225 -14.82 -5.54 -14.09
CA PRO A 225 -15.04 -5.43 -12.66
C PRO A 225 -14.05 -6.29 -11.85
N VAL A 226 -12.81 -5.80 -11.70
CA VAL A 226 -11.67 -6.54 -11.12
C VAL A 226 -11.97 -7.12 -9.73
N LEU A 227 -12.62 -6.35 -8.85
CA LEU A 227 -12.91 -6.78 -7.48
C LEU A 227 -14.07 -7.80 -7.42
N GLU A 228 -15.06 -7.64 -8.28
CA GLU A 228 -16.18 -8.58 -8.42
C GLU A 228 -15.69 -9.90 -9.04
N ASN A 229 -14.85 -9.85 -10.07
CA ASN A 229 -14.20 -11.03 -10.65
C ASN A 229 -13.36 -11.77 -9.60
N LEU A 230 -12.62 -11.04 -8.76
CA LEU A 230 -11.87 -11.63 -7.65
C LEU A 230 -12.83 -12.31 -6.65
N LYS A 231 -13.94 -11.65 -6.30
CA LYS A 231 -14.96 -12.21 -5.41
C LYS A 231 -15.55 -13.49 -5.97
N GLU A 232 -15.95 -13.51 -7.24
CA GLU A 232 -16.52 -14.68 -7.91
C GLU A 232 -15.51 -15.83 -7.96
N SER A 233 -14.25 -15.54 -8.30
CA SER A 233 -13.16 -16.52 -8.29
C SER A 233 -12.97 -17.16 -6.90
N PHE A 234 -13.09 -16.36 -5.84
CA PHE A 234 -12.95 -16.85 -4.46
C PHE A 234 -14.17 -17.64 -4.02
N GLN A 235 -15.38 -17.22 -4.39
CA GLN A 235 -16.60 -17.98 -4.12
C GLN A 235 -16.60 -19.33 -4.85
N GLY A 236 -16.03 -19.41 -6.06
CA GLY A 236 -15.83 -20.67 -6.77
C GLY A 236 -14.77 -21.57 -6.13
N SER A 237 -13.63 -20.99 -5.74
CA SER A 237 -12.50 -21.73 -5.15
C SER A 237 -12.74 -22.16 -3.70
N PHE A 238 -13.53 -21.39 -2.97
CA PHE A 238 -13.82 -21.55 -1.54
C PHE A 238 -15.33 -21.57 -1.30
N SER A 239 -16.04 -22.49 -1.97
CA SER A 239 -17.51 -22.55 -2.01
C SER A 239 -18.19 -22.73 -0.65
N THR A 240 -17.48 -23.23 0.36
CA THR A 240 -17.98 -23.40 1.73
C THR A 240 -17.84 -22.15 2.59
N LEU A 241 -17.14 -21.12 2.11
CA LEU A 241 -16.81 -19.93 2.90
C LEU A 241 -17.76 -18.76 2.62
N MET A 242 -18.17 -18.11 3.71
CA MET A 242 -18.94 -16.86 3.64
C MET A 242 -18.00 -15.66 3.64
N PHE A 243 -18.10 -14.87 2.56
CA PHE A 243 -17.29 -13.69 2.37
C PHE A 243 -18.09 -12.41 2.60
N PRO A 244 -17.49 -11.34 3.16
CA PRO A 244 -18.17 -10.06 3.35
C PRO A 244 -18.53 -9.40 2.00
N PRO A 245 -19.60 -8.59 1.96
CA PRO A 245 -20.00 -7.89 0.75
C PRO A 245 -18.93 -6.88 0.32
N LEU A 246 -18.85 -6.65 -0.99
CA LEU A 246 -18.01 -5.60 -1.57
C LEU A 246 -18.65 -4.23 -1.27
N SER A 247 -17.82 -3.22 -1.02
CA SER A 247 -18.30 -1.84 -0.85
C SER A 247 -18.79 -1.25 -2.18
N GLU A 248 -19.63 -0.21 -2.09
CA GLU A 248 -20.08 0.55 -3.26
C GLU A 248 -18.90 1.19 -4.00
N ARG A 249 -19.04 1.29 -5.33
CA ARG A 249 -18.10 2.01 -6.18
C ARG A 249 -18.32 3.51 -6.04
N GLY A 250 -17.23 4.27 -6.18
CA GLY A 250 -17.32 5.71 -6.31
C GLY A 250 -17.88 6.13 -7.67
N ASP A 251 -17.94 7.44 -7.89
CA ASP A 251 -18.48 8.12 -9.07
C ASP A 251 -17.39 8.63 -10.04
N PHE A 252 -16.11 8.36 -9.76
CA PHE A 252 -14.98 8.77 -10.60
C PHE A 252 -15.04 8.11 -11.98
N ASP A 253 -15.01 8.91 -13.06
CA ASP A 253 -14.87 8.40 -14.42
C ASP A 253 -13.41 8.05 -14.71
N LEU A 254 -13.14 6.75 -14.82
CA LEU A 254 -11.82 6.22 -15.11
C LEU A 254 -11.20 6.78 -16.41
N ARG A 255 -12.03 7.21 -17.38
CA ARG A 255 -11.55 7.77 -18.64
C ARG A 255 -10.81 9.09 -18.47
N GLU A 256 -11.01 9.81 -17.36
CA GLU A 256 -10.23 11.01 -17.03
C GLU A 256 -8.71 10.73 -16.95
N VAL A 257 -8.32 9.48 -16.67
CA VAL A 257 -6.90 9.08 -16.67
C VAL A 257 -6.25 9.27 -18.03
N LEU A 258 -7.00 9.08 -19.13
CA LEU A 258 -6.49 9.23 -20.50
C LEU A 258 -6.02 10.66 -20.78
N GLU A 259 -6.64 11.65 -20.16
CA GLU A 259 -6.33 13.07 -20.34
C GLU A 259 -5.39 13.63 -19.25
N SER A 260 -4.98 12.81 -18.27
CA SER A 260 -4.18 13.28 -17.13
C SER A 260 -2.68 13.40 -17.49
N PRO A 261 -2.13 14.62 -17.61
CA PRO A 261 -0.73 14.82 -18.02
C PRO A 261 0.28 14.48 -16.92
N TYR A 262 -0.18 14.37 -15.67
CA TYR A 262 0.66 14.07 -14.51
C TYR A 262 0.47 12.65 -13.98
N PHE A 263 -0.22 11.79 -14.74
CA PHE A 263 -0.43 10.40 -14.34
C PHE A 263 0.87 9.60 -14.35
N PHE A 264 1.65 9.73 -15.43
CA PHE A 264 3.06 9.35 -15.51
C PHE A 264 3.84 10.57 -16.01
N ASN A 265 4.84 11.01 -15.24
CA ASN A 265 5.67 12.18 -15.52
C ASN A 265 7.13 11.89 -15.21
#